data_AF-A0AAF0RCW0-F1
#
_entry.id   AF-A0AAF0RCW0-F1
#
_cell.length_a   1.000
_cell.length_b   1.000
_cell.length_c   1.000
_cell.angle_alpha   90.00
_cell.angle_beta   90.00
_cell.angle_gamma   90.00
#
_symmetry.space_group_name_H-M   'P 1'
#
loop_
_entity.id
_entity.type
_entity.pdbx_description
1 polymer ?
#
loop_
_entity_poly.entity_id
_entity_poly.type
_entity_poly.pdbx_seq_one_letter_code
_entity_poly.pdbx_strand_id
1 'polypeptide(L)'
;MPGPGRARGWHGWTSAGRLLALRWAVVAVWAALLTVRVVVVTVDPDADLRAFGVAEAIAVTVGVAVVVIAVVRARSVGRRREDDVLALAVRRIDPTVWSVPASPTQELRGMIEAVRPEVPLSDRVTWAFGATEASMWELDERRATRLLVIRWSRVMHVGVEEVLVPGAGRRTAPALALHYVRADDTTAVATFFVRAAPGSDRLLGPGDRLDGLLARLARERIVA
;
A
#
# COMPACT_ATOMS: atom_id res chain seq x y z
N MET A 1 -2.94 -37.57 -25.17
CA MET A 1 -1.82 -36.62 -25.35
C MET A 1 -2.37 -35.22 -25.51
N PRO A 2 -2.09 -34.27 -24.60
CA PRO A 2 -2.39 -32.86 -24.81
C PRO A 2 -1.15 -32.12 -25.35
N GLY A 3 -1.36 -31.32 -26.40
CA GLY A 3 -0.30 -30.53 -27.04
C GLY A 3 0.11 -29.29 -26.24
N PRO A 4 1.33 -28.76 -26.45
CA PRO A 4 1.81 -27.58 -25.73
C PRO A 4 1.14 -26.32 -26.30
N GLY A 5 0.26 -25.72 -25.50
CA GLY A 5 -0.32 -24.41 -25.78
C GLY A 5 0.76 -23.32 -25.74
N ARG A 6 0.99 -22.71 -26.90
CA ARG A 6 1.88 -21.55 -27.11
C ARG A 6 1.60 -20.44 -26.09
N ALA A 7 2.61 -20.12 -25.29
CA ALA A 7 2.64 -18.89 -24.50
C ALA A 7 2.62 -17.69 -25.45
N ARG A 8 1.49 -16.98 -25.53
CA ARG A 8 1.42 -15.66 -26.16
C ARG A 8 2.30 -14.72 -25.35
N GLY A 9 3.43 -14.34 -25.92
CA GLY A 9 4.29 -13.29 -25.40
C GLY A 9 3.54 -11.96 -25.36
N TRP A 10 3.00 -11.61 -24.20
CA TRP A 10 2.62 -10.24 -23.89
C TRP A 10 3.90 -9.41 -23.75
N HIS A 11 4.31 -8.75 -24.83
CA HIS A 11 5.25 -7.63 -24.77
C HIS A 11 4.54 -6.39 -24.21
N GLY A 12 4.08 -6.50 -22.95
CA GLY A 12 3.73 -5.34 -22.16
C GLY A 12 5.03 -4.66 -21.76
N TRP A 13 5.23 -3.41 -22.20
CA TRP A 13 6.36 -2.60 -21.77
C TRP A 13 6.54 -2.71 -20.25
N THR A 14 7.73 -3.12 -19.81
CA THR A 14 8.04 -3.23 -18.39
C THR A 14 7.78 -1.88 -17.73
N SER A 15 7.22 -1.88 -16.52
CA SER A 15 6.87 -0.66 -15.78
C SER A 15 8.05 0.31 -15.63
N ALA A 16 9.27 -0.22 -15.64
CA ALA A 16 10.53 0.53 -15.66
C ALA A 16 10.72 1.35 -16.96
N GLY A 17 10.44 0.76 -18.13
CA GLY A 17 10.51 1.46 -19.42
C GLY A 17 9.49 2.58 -19.54
N ARG A 18 8.29 2.40 -18.97
CA ARG A 18 7.27 3.46 -18.93
C ARG A 18 7.67 4.65 -18.06
N LEU A 19 8.31 4.40 -16.91
CA LEU A 19 8.81 5.47 -16.03
C LEU A 19 10.00 6.22 -16.64
N LEU A 20 10.90 5.50 -17.31
CA LEU A 20 12.03 6.10 -18.05
C LEU A 20 11.52 6.98 -19.20
N ALA A 21 10.56 6.48 -19.99
CA ALA A 21 9.94 7.24 -21.07
C ALA A 21 9.21 8.49 -20.56
N LEU A 22 8.49 8.38 -19.43
CA LEU A 22 7.83 9.52 -18.80
C LEU A 22 8.84 10.59 -18.35
N ARG A 23 9.96 10.17 -17.74
CA ARG A 23 11.04 11.09 -17.32
C ARG A 23 11.61 11.86 -18.51
N TRP A 24 11.90 11.17 -19.60
CA TRP A 24 12.44 11.81 -20.82
C TRP A 24 11.42 12.68 -21.53
N ALA A 25 10.14 12.31 -21.51
CA ALA A 25 9.07 13.16 -22.03
C ALA A 25 8.97 14.48 -21.26
N VAL A 26 9.06 14.46 -19.92
CA VAL A 26 9.10 15.68 -19.10
C VAL A 26 10.30 16.55 -19.45
N VAL A 27 11.49 15.96 -19.60
CA VAL A 27 12.71 16.69 -19.99
C VAL A 27 12.57 17.31 -21.38
N ALA A 28 12.00 16.57 -22.35
CA ALA A 28 11.79 17.07 -23.71
C ALA A 28 10.80 18.23 -23.76
N VAL A 29 9.70 18.18 -22.98
CA VAL A 29 8.75 19.28 -22.86
C VAL A 29 9.41 20.52 -22.27
N TRP A 30 10.18 20.37 -21.19
CA TRP A 30 10.92 21.47 -20.59
C TRP A 30 11.95 22.07 -21.56
N ALA A 31 12.71 21.24 -22.27
CA ALA A 31 13.66 21.68 -23.27
C ALA A 31 12.98 22.46 -24.39
N ALA A 32 11.84 21.96 -24.92
CA ALA A 32 11.10 22.65 -25.96
C ALA A 32 10.57 24.02 -25.51
N LEU A 33 10.02 24.11 -24.29
CA LEU A 33 9.56 25.39 -23.72
C LEU A 33 10.71 26.39 -23.56
N LEU A 34 11.88 25.92 -23.11
CA LEU A 34 13.07 26.75 -22.99
C LEU A 34 13.54 27.26 -24.35
N THR A 35 13.58 26.39 -25.37
CA THR A 35 14.00 26.77 -26.72
C THR A 35 13.04 27.79 -27.34
N VAL A 36 11.73 27.59 -27.19
CA VAL A 36 10.72 28.55 -27.66
C VAL A 36 10.92 29.91 -26.99
N ARG A 37 11.21 29.94 -25.68
CA ARG A 37 11.52 31.18 -24.96
C ARG A 37 12.74 31.90 -25.52
N VAL A 38 13.84 31.18 -25.73
CA VAL A 38 15.06 31.78 -26.30
C VAL A 38 14.77 32.35 -27.67
N VAL A 39 14.09 31.61 -28.54
CA VAL A 39 13.75 32.03 -29.90
C VAL A 39 12.88 33.29 -29.90
N VAL A 40 11.79 33.31 -29.12
CA VAL A 40 10.86 34.46 -29.09
C VAL A 40 11.55 35.73 -28.56
N VAL A 41 12.34 35.62 -27.48
CA VAL A 41 13.10 36.75 -26.93
C VAL A 41 14.14 37.28 -27.92
N THR A 42 14.70 36.40 -28.77
CA THR A 42 15.70 36.81 -29.77
C THR A 42 15.10 37.37 -31.07
N VAL A 43 13.85 37.03 -31.41
CA VAL A 43 13.28 37.29 -32.74
C VAL A 43 12.33 38.48 -32.78
N ASP A 44 11.61 38.78 -31.68
CA ASP A 44 10.62 39.87 -31.71
C ASP A 44 10.53 40.62 -30.35
N PRO A 45 11.33 41.68 -30.15
CA PRO A 45 11.41 42.41 -28.89
C PRO A 45 10.17 43.25 -28.56
N ASP A 46 9.28 43.49 -29.54
CA ASP A 46 8.05 44.29 -29.40
C ASP A 46 6.78 43.43 -29.26
N ALA A 47 6.91 42.10 -29.16
CA ALA A 47 5.80 41.18 -29.00
C ALA A 47 5.02 41.43 -27.70
N ASP A 48 3.67 41.35 -27.76
CA ASP A 48 2.76 41.63 -26.63
C ASP A 48 3.04 40.69 -25.44
N LEU A 49 3.83 41.22 -24.49
CA LEU A 49 4.36 40.51 -23.32
C LEU A 49 3.27 39.90 -22.43
N ARG A 50 2.02 40.39 -22.52
CA ARG A 50 0.89 39.88 -21.75
C ARG A 50 0.41 38.52 -22.24
N ALA A 51 0.27 38.34 -23.55
CA ALA A 51 -0.13 37.05 -24.13
C ALA A 51 0.96 35.99 -23.88
N PHE A 52 2.22 36.40 -23.95
CA PHE A 52 3.37 35.55 -23.63
C PHE A 52 3.40 35.15 -22.16
N GLY A 53 3.21 36.10 -21.24
CA GLY A 53 3.16 35.82 -19.80
C GLY A 53 2.03 34.87 -19.40
N VAL A 54 0.87 34.95 -20.06
CA VAL A 54 -0.24 34.00 -19.84
C VAL A 54 0.11 32.61 -20.36
N ALA A 55 0.69 32.50 -21.55
CA ALA A 55 1.14 31.22 -22.10
C ALA A 55 2.23 30.57 -21.23
N GLU A 56 3.17 31.36 -20.71
CA GLU A 56 4.21 30.91 -19.78
C GLU A 56 3.61 30.41 -18.46
N ALA A 57 2.68 31.17 -17.87
CA ALA A 57 2.01 30.76 -16.64
C ALA A 57 1.25 29.44 -16.82
N ILE A 58 0.57 29.24 -17.96
CA ILE A 58 -0.11 27.98 -18.28
C ILE A 58 0.91 26.84 -18.44
N ALA A 59 1.99 27.06 -19.18
CA ALA A 59 3.02 26.05 -19.42
C ALA A 59 3.72 25.61 -18.13
N VAL A 60 4.08 26.56 -17.26
CA VAL A 60 4.65 26.28 -15.94
C VAL A 60 3.65 25.51 -15.08
N THR A 61 2.40 25.94 -15.04
CA THR A 61 1.34 25.26 -14.26
C THR A 61 1.17 23.82 -14.72
N VAL A 62 1.11 23.56 -16.02
CA VAL A 62 1.01 22.22 -16.58
C VAL A 62 2.26 21.40 -16.27
N GLY A 63 3.46 21.97 -16.42
CA GLY A 63 4.72 21.30 -16.09
C GLY A 63 4.80 20.88 -14.62
N VAL A 64 4.44 21.78 -13.70
CA VAL A 64 4.38 21.49 -12.26
C VAL A 64 3.35 20.40 -11.97
N ALA A 65 2.14 20.47 -12.56
CA ALA A 65 1.11 19.45 -12.36
C ALA A 65 1.59 18.06 -12.81
N VAL A 66 2.26 17.96 -13.97
CA VAL A 66 2.82 16.70 -14.47
C VAL A 66 3.88 16.14 -13.51
N VAL A 67 4.79 16.99 -13.01
CA VAL A 67 5.82 16.57 -12.04
C VAL A 67 5.18 16.08 -10.74
N VAL A 68 4.20 16.81 -10.20
CA VAL A 68 3.47 16.41 -8.99
C VAL A 68 2.80 15.05 -9.18
N ILE A 69 2.08 14.85 -10.30
CA ILE A 69 1.44 13.56 -10.61
C ILE A 69 2.47 12.43 -10.72
N ALA A 70 3.61 12.69 -11.37
CA ALA A 70 4.69 11.72 -11.53
C ALA A 70 5.31 11.33 -10.18
N VAL A 71 5.58 12.30 -9.30
CA VAL A 71 6.12 12.06 -7.95
C VAL A 71 5.13 11.26 -7.10
N VAL A 72 3.85 11.61 -7.13
CA VAL A 72 2.80 10.87 -6.41
C VAL A 72 2.72 9.42 -6.90
N ARG A 73 2.77 9.19 -8.23
CA ARG A 73 2.81 7.85 -8.81
C ARG A 73 4.10 7.09 -8.46
N ALA A 74 5.25 7.72 -8.51
CA ALA A 74 6.53 7.08 -8.17
C ALA A 74 6.54 6.63 -6.70
N ARG A 75 6.06 7.49 -5.80
CA ARG A 75 5.91 7.14 -4.37
C ARG A 75 4.92 6.02 -4.14
N SER A 76 3.81 5.97 -4.86
CA SER A 76 2.84 4.88 -4.70
C SER A 76 3.37 3.54 -5.23
N VAL A 77 4.14 3.56 -6.32
CA VAL A 77 4.80 2.36 -6.87
C VAL A 77 5.92 1.88 -5.95
N GLY A 78 6.74 2.78 -5.40
CA GLY A 78 7.79 2.43 -4.42
C GLY A 78 7.21 1.73 -3.21
N ARG A 79 6.13 2.28 -2.63
CA ARG A 79 5.41 1.70 -1.49
C ARG A 79 4.88 0.29 -1.76
N ARG A 80 4.32 0.05 -2.95
CA ARG A 80 3.86 -1.31 -3.33
C ARG A 80 5.01 -2.30 -3.39
N ARG A 81 6.17 -1.86 -3.88
CA ARG A 81 7.35 -2.71 -4.03
C ARG A 81 7.96 -3.10 -2.68
N GLU A 82 8.00 -2.19 -1.72
CA GLU A 82 8.47 -2.47 -0.36
C GLU A 82 7.58 -3.51 0.34
N ASP A 83 6.25 -3.33 0.28
CA ASP A 83 5.30 -4.26 0.89
C ASP A 83 5.29 -5.63 0.17
N ASP A 84 5.47 -5.68 -1.17
CA ASP A 84 5.58 -6.93 -1.94
C ASP A 84 6.89 -7.69 -1.62
N VAL A 85 8.01 -6.97 -1.48
CA VAL A 85 9.29 -7.55 -1.06
C VAL A 85 9.19 -8.12 0.35
N LEU A 86 8.50 -7.42 1.26
CA LEU A 86 8.23 -7.93 2.60
C LEU A 86 7.39 -9.20 2.56
N ALA A 87 6.29 -9.21 1.80
CA ALA A 87 5.43 -10.38 1.68
C ALA A 87 6.18 -11.60 1.09
N LEU A 88 7.06 -11.38 0.12
CA LEU A 88 7.92 -12.43 -0.44
C LEU A 88 9.01 -12.89 0.53
N ALA A 89 9.59 -11.97 1.30
CA ALA A 89 10.59 -12.29 2.33
C ALA A 89 9.98 -13.16 3.43
N VAL A 90 8.79 -12.81 3.91
CA VAL A 90 8.03 -13.59 4.91
C VAL A 90 7.73 -14.99 4.39
N ARG A 91 7.18 -15.13 3.18
CA ARG A 91 6.89 -16.44 2.55
C ARG A 91 8.14 -17.30 2.32
N ARG A 92 9.31 -16.69 2.15
CA ARG A 92 10.57 -17.41 1.97
C ARG A 92 11.07 -17.99 3.29
N ILE A 93 10.90 -17.25 4.38
CA ILE A 93 11.32 -17.65 5.73
C ILE A 93 10.38 -18.73 6.26
N ASP A 94 9.08 -18.49 6.17
CA ASP A 94 8.08 -19.45 6.58
C ASP A 94 6.94 -19.52 5.54
N PRO A 95 6.89 -20.57 4.71
CA PRO A 95 5.87 -20.69 3.66
C PRO A 95 4.46 -20.93 4.22
N THR A 96 4.34 -21.26 5.51
CA THR A 96 3.05 -21.43 6.18
C THR A 96 2.47 -20.10 6.66
N VAL A 97 3.29 -19.04 6.72
CA VAL A 97 2.86 -17.72 7.17
C VAL A 97 2.02 -17.02 6.11
N TRP A 98 0.84 -16.60 6.53
CA TRP A 98 -0.06 -15.83 5.69
C TRP A 98 -0.03 -14.34 6.02
N SER A 99 0.45 -13.55 5.06
CA SER A 99 0.46 -12.09 5.13
C SER A 99 -0.87 -11.47 4.70
N VAL A 100 -1.51 -10.70 5.57
CA VAL A 100 -2.70 -9.89 5.26
C VAL A 100 -2.35 -8.40 5.38
N PRO A 101 -2.41 -7.62 4.28
CA PRO A 101 -2.15 -6.19 4.33
C PRO A 101 -3.32 -5.50 5.03
N ALA A 102 -3.04 -4.75 6.09
CA ALA A 102 -4.06 -4.12 6.91
C ALA A 102 -3.73 -2.68 7.30
N SER A 103 -4.75 -1.98 7.80
CA SER A 103 -4.65 -0.68 8.43
C SER A 103 -5.33 -0.78 9.80
N PRO A 104 -4.65 -0.42 10.90
CA PRO A 104 -5.18 -0.57 12.25
C PRO A 104 -6.31 0.44 12.47
N THR A 105 -7.37 0.02 13.17
CA THR A 105 -8.39 0.95 13.64
C THR A 105 -7.83 1.85 14.74
N GLN A 106 -8.56 2.93 15.07
CA GLN A 106 -8.19 3.79 16.19
C GLN A 106 -8.23 3.03 17.53
N GLU A 107 -9.16 2.09 17.68
CA GLU A 107 -9.25 1.20 18.84
C GLU A 107 -7.97 0.35 18.99
N LEU A 108 -7.54 -0.33 17.93
CA LEU A 108 -6.31 -1.13 17.96
C LEU A 108 -5.08 -0.27 18.25
N ARG A 109 -5.02 0.93 17.68
CA ARG A 109 -3.95 1.88 17.95
C ARG A 109 -3.91 2.28 19.42
N GLY A 110 -5.06 2.64 20.00
CA GLY A 110 -5.15 3.00 21.42
C GLY A 110 -4.77 1.85 22.35
N MET A 111 -5.16 0.62 22.03
CA MET A 111 -4.74 -0.56 22.79
C MET A 111 -3.22 -0.77 22.75
N ILE A 112 -2.58 -0.65 21.57
CA ILE A 112 -1.13 -0.82 21.46
C ILE A 112 -0.39 0.32 22.14
N GLU A 113 -0.85 1.56 22.00
CA GLU A 113 -0.27 2.73 22.65
C GLU A 113 -0.30 2.62 24.18
N ALA A 114 -1.39 2.06 24.74
CA ALA A 114 -1.51 1.83 26.18
C ALA A 114 -0.52 0.77 26.72
N VAL A 115 -0.15 -0.23 25.90
CA VAL A 115 0.72 -1.34 26.31
C VAL A 115 2.19 -1.08 25.94
N ARG A 116 2.45 -0.40 24.83
CA ARG A 116 3.78 -0.14 24.24
C ARG A 116 3.83 1.29 23.66
N PRO A 117 3.86 2.33 24.50
CA PRO A 117 3.84 3.71 24.04
C PRO A 117 5.05 4.06 23.16
N GLU A 118 6.19 3.43 23.40
CA GLU A 118 7.43 3.59 22.61
C GLU A 118 7.34 3.03 21.18
N VAL A 119 6.32 2.23 20.85
CA VAL A 119 6.16 1.62 19.52
C VAL A 119 4.97 2.25 18.80
N PRO A 120 5.15 3.36 18.06
CA PRO A 120 4.04 3.95 17.32
C PRO A 120 3.57 2.95 16.26
N LEU A 121 2.27 2.64 16.20
CA LEU A 121 1.76 1.75 15.16
C LEU A 121 1.70 2.51 13.82
N SER A 122 2.14 1.89 12.72
CA SER A 122 2.05 2.51 11.39
C SER A 122 0.61 2.46 10.88
N ASP A 123 0.20 3.42 10.04
CA ASP A 123 -1.10 3.36 9.34
C ASP A 123 -1.21 2.17 8.38
N ARG A 124 -0.05 1.59 8.05
CA ARG A 124 0.12 0.43 7.17
C ARG A 124 0.83 -0.64 7.96
N VAL A 125 0.14 -1.75 8.14
CA VAL A 125 0.64 -2.91 8.87
C VAL A 125 0.42 -4.12 7.98
N THR A 126 1.24 -5.14 8.14
CA THR A 126 1.00 -6.45 7.54
C THR A 126 0.84 -7.42 8.68
N TRP A 127 -0.32 -8.07 8.77
CA TRP A 127 -0.51 -9.16 9.72
C TRP A 127 0.13 -10.41 9.15
N ALA A 128 0.90 -11.11 9.97
CA ALA A 128 1.45 -12.41 9.64
C ALA A 128 0.76 -13.46 10.51
N PHE A 129 -0.21 -14.15 9.94
CA PHE A 129 -0.89 -15.27 10.58
C PHE A 129 -0.07 -16.55 10.46
N GLY A 130 -0.02 -17.35 11.51
CA GLY A 130 0.75 -18.60 11.54
C GLY A 130 2.25 -18.45 11.82
N ALA A 131 2.76 -17.22 12.01
CA ALA A 131 4.18 -16.99 12.27
C ALA A 131 4.61 -17.55 13.63
N THR A 132 5.68 -18.35 13.63
CA THR A 132 6.35 -18.83 14.84
C THR A 132 7.29 -17.77 15.41
N GLU A 133 7.60 -17.81 16.70
CA GLU A 133 8.58 -16.88 17.31
C GLU A 133 9.95 -16.93 16.65
N ALA A 134 10.38 -18.12 16.19
CA ALA A 134 11.62 -18.29 15.45
C ALA A 134 11.61 -17.54 14.10
N SER A 135 10.49 -17.59 13.36
CA SER A 135 10.34 -16.85 12.10
C SER A 135 10.35 -15.33 12.30
N MET A 136 9.95 -14.84 13.48
CA MET A 136 9.97 -13.41 13.80
C MET A 136 11.39 -12.87 14.02
N TRP A 137 12.27 -13.67 14.64
CA TRP A 137 13.65 -13.24 14.91
C TRP A 137 14.43 -12.98 13.62
N GLU A 138 14.22 -13.80 12.60
CA GLU A 138 14.82 -13.61 11.27
C GLU A 138 14.27 -12.38 10.51
N LEU A 139 13.11 -11.86 10.91
CA LEU A 139 12.48 -10.68 10.31
C LEU A 139 12.91 -9.36 10.98
N ASP A 140 13.37 -9.40 12.24
CA ASP A 140 13.82 -8.22 12.99
C ASP A 140 15.06 -7.56 12.35
N GLU A 141 15.99 -8.37 11.83
CA GLU A 141 17.18 -7.88 11.12
C GLU A 141 16.86 -7.21 9.76
N ARG A 142 15.63 -7.36 9.23
CA ARG A 142 15.26 -6.95 7.87
C ARG A 142 14.32 -5.75 7.80
N ARG A 143 14.47 -4.70 8.62
CA ARG A 143 13.67 -3.43 8.54
C ARG A 143 12.19 -3.68 8.15
N ALA A 144 11.59 -4.74 8.68
CA ALA A 144 10.27 -5.16 8.28
C ALA A 144 9.26 -4.15 8.85
N THR A 145 8.35 -3.67 8.01
CA THR A 145 7.33 -2.72 8.46
C THR A 145 6.31 -3.50 9.30
N ARG A 146 6.60 -3.55 10.61
CA ARG A 146 5.75 -3.91 11.77
C ARG A 146 4.77 -5.05 11.50
N LEU A 147 5.18 -6.27 11.85
CA LEU A 147 4.31 -7.43 11.91
C LEU A 147 3.65 -7.47 13.29
N LEU A 148 2.32 -7.58 13.33
CA LEU A 148 1.61 -7.94 14.55
C LEU A 148 1.29 -9.44 14.48
N VAL A 149 1.68 -10.19 15.51
CA VAL A 149 1.50 -11.65 15.57
C VAL A 149 0.58 -11.98 16.73
N ILE A 150 -0.48 -12.73 16.44
CA ILE A 150 -1.35 -13.32 17.45
C ILE A 150 -1.22 -14.83 17.32
N ARG A 151 -0.86 -15.52 18.41
CA ARG A 151 -0.88 -16.99 18.45
C ARG A 151 -2.32 -17.47 18.28
N TRP A 152 -2.56 -18.34 17.30
CA TRP A 152 -3.89 -18.87 16.98
C TRP A 152 -4.58 -19.57 18.13
N SER A 153 -3.82 -20.23 19.02
CA SER A 153 -4.35 -20.89 20.23
C SER A 153 -5.11 -19.96 21.18
N ARG A 154 -4.89 -18.64 21.06
CA ARG A 154 -5.56 -17.62 21.85
C ARG A 154 -6.72 -16.96 21.10
N VAL A 155 -6.93 -17.25 19.82
CA VAL A 155 -8.00 -16.65 19.02
C VAL A 155 -9.30 -17.42 19.23
N MET A 156 -10.31 -16.72 19.75
CA MET A 156 -11.62 -17.26 20.07
C MET A 156 -12.62 -17.10 18.93
N HIS A 157 -12.56 -16.00 18.18
CA HIS A 157 -13.50 -15.74 17.09
C HIS A 157 -12.90 -14.75 16.10
N VAL A 158 -13.26 -14.89 14.82
CA VAL A 158 -12.93 -13.93 13.77
C VAL A 158 -14.25 -13.53 13.11
N GLY A 159 -14.54 -12.23 13.12
CA GLY A 159 -15.75 -11.64 12.56
C GLY A 159 -15.46 -10.44 11.68
N VAL A 160 -16.52 -9.85 11.10
CA VAL A 160 -16.47 -8.58 10.37
C VAL A 160 -17.38 -7.59 11.08
N GLU A 161 -16.89 -6.39 11.32
CA GLU A 161 -17.64 -5.27 11.90
C GLU A 161 -17.54 -4.05 11.00
N GLU A 162 -18.58 -3.20 11.02
CA GLU A 162 -18.49 -1.90 10.35
C GLU A 162 -17.89 -0.86 11.29
N VAL A 163 -16.70 -0.35 10.94
CA VAL A 163 -15.96 0.61 11.77
C VAL A 163 -15.76 1.91 11.00
N LEU A 164 -15.80 3.03 11.71
CA LEU A 164 -15.54 4.36 11.15
C LEU A 164 -14.11 4.45 10.60
N VAL A 165 -13.98 4.91 9.36
CA VAL A 165 -12.68 5.09 8.72
C VAL A 165 -12.05 6.41 9.17
N PRO A 166 -10.85 6.39 9.76
CA PRO A 166 -10.17 7.61 10.20
C PRO A 166 -10.03 8.62 9.06
N GLY A 167 -10.40 9.88 9.32
CA GLY A 167 -10.29 10.98 8.35
C GLY A 167 -11.33 10.97 7.21
N ALA A 168 -12.23 10.00 7.16
CA ALA A 168 -13.29 9.91 6.14
C ALA A 168 -14.68 10.38 6.64
N GLY A 169 -14.73 11.10 7.76
CA GLY A 169 -15.97 11.59 8.37
C GLY A 169 -16.84 10.44 8.90
N ARG A 170 -18.13 10.42 8.53
CA ARG A 170 -19.12 9.40 8.96
C ARG A 170 -19.08 8.10 8.15
N ARG A 171 -18.07 7.92 7.30
CA ARG A 171 -17.98 6.74 6.45
C ARG A 171 -17.49 5.53 7.25
N THR A 172 -18.25 4.45 7.22
CA THR A 172 -17.84 3.13 7.74
C THR A 172 -17.20 2.29 6.64
N ALA A 173 -16.37 1.34 7.05
CA ALA A 173 -15.84 0.28 6.21
C ALA A 173 -15.79 -1.03 7.00
N PRO A 174 -15.86 -2.19 6.33
CA PRO A 174 -15.71 -3.47 7.00
C PRO A 174 -14.29 -3.60 7.58
N ALA A 175 -14.20 -3.89 8.86
CA ALA A 175 -13.01 -4.25 9.59
C ALA A 175 -13.12 -5.70 10.04
N LEU A 176 -12.00 -6.44 10.01
CA LEU A 176 -11.92 -7.73 10.67
C LEU A 176 -11.79 -7.51 12.17
N ALA A 177 -12.61 -8.21 12.95
CA ALA A 177 -12.56 -8.26 14.40
C ALA A 177 -12.01 -9.62 14.83
N LEU A 178 -10.87 -9.60 15.53
CA LEU A 178 -10.26 -10.78 16.16
C LEU A 178 -10.56 -10.74 17.65
N HIS A 179 -11.41 -11.65 18.12
CA HIS A 179 -11.59 -11.89 19.54
C HIS A 179 -10.52 -12.87 20.01
N TYR A 180 -9.73 -12.49 21.00
CA TYR A 180 -8.65 -13.31 21.53
C TYR A 180 -8.56 -13.22 23.06
N VAL A 181 -7.90 -14.21 23.66
CA VAL A 181 -7.55 -14.25 25.08
C VAL A 181 -6.13 -13.72 25.23
N ARG A 182 -5.94 -12.77 26.14
CA ARG A 182 -4.63 -12.19 26.47
C ARG A 182 -3.79 -13.16 27.30
N ALA A 183 -2.57 -12.77 27.60
CA ALA A 183 -1.68 -13.59 28.44
C ALA A 183 -2.13 -13.66 29.91
N ASP A 184 -2.97 -12.73 30.35
CA ASP A 184 -3.58 -12.64 31.68
C ASP A 184 -4.98 -13.29 31.74
N ASP A 185 -5.32 -14.12 30.75
CA ASP A 185 -6.61 -14.81 30.58
C ASP A 185 -7.83 -13.89 30.42
N THR A 186 -7.63 -12.59 30.22
CA THR A 186 -8.72 -11.65 29.89
C THR A 186 -9.06 -11.69 28.40
N THR A 187 -10.31 -11.40 28.05
CA THR A 187 -10.74 -11.32 26.64
C THR A 187 -10.49 -9.93 26.06
N ALA A 188 -10.10 -9.89 24.79
CA ALA A 188 -9.87 -8.65 24.06
C ALA A 188 -10.26 -8.79 22.59
N VAL A 189 -10.50 -7.66 21.93
CA VAL A 189 -10.86 -7.60 20.51
C VAL A 189 -9.86 -6.72 19.79
N ALA A 190 -9.28 -7.21 18.70
CA ALA A 190 -8.43 -6.42 17.81
C ALA A 190 -9.15 -6.20 16.48
N THR A 191 -9.43 -4.94 16.16
CA THR A 191 -10.10 -4.54 14.92
C THR A 191 -9.10 -3.95 13.92
N PHE A 192 -9.20 -4.32 12.64
CA PHE A 192 -8.36 -3.75 11.58
C PHE A 192 -9.04 -3.80 10.21
N PHE A 193 -8.79 -2.78 9.39
CA PHE A 193 -9.25 -2.76 8.01
C PHE A 193 -8.33 -3.61 7.13
N VAL A 194 -8.90 -4.41 6.24
CA VAL A 194 -8.13 -5.15 5.23
C VAL A 194 -7.89 -4.24 4.04
N ARG A 195 -6.65 -4.18 3.55
CA ARG A 195 -6.30 -3.44 2.32
C ARG A 195 -6.44 -4.36 1.11
N ALA A 196 -6.82 -3.81 -0.04
CA ALA A 196 -7.04 -4.59 -1.25
C ALA A 196 -5.77 -5.31 -1.76
N ALA A 197 -4.60 -4.76 -1.44
CA ALA A 197 -3.29 -5.31 -1.76
C ALA A 197 -2.22 -4.69 -0.85
N PRO A 198 -1.03 -5.31 -0.73
CA PRO A 198 0.13 -4.65 -0.14
C PRO A 198 0.40 -3.30 -0.83
N GLY A 199 0.73 -2.26 -0.05
CA GLY A 199 0.95 -0.88 -0.53
C GLY A 199 -0.28 -0.12 -1.03
N SER A 200 -1.46 -0.74 -1.08
CA SER A 200 -2.71 -0.10 -1.50
C SER A 200 -3.31 0.76 -0.39
N ASP A 201 -3.78 1.97 -0.72
CA ASP A 201 -4.58 2.81 0.19
C ASP A 201 -6.07 2.44 0.15
N ARG A 202 -6.48 1.62 -0.82
CA ARG A 202 -7.86 1.14 -0.97
C ARG A 202 -8.12 0.01 0.02
N LEU A 203 -9.13 0.20 0.87
CA LEU A 203 -9.68 -0.83 1.73
C LEU A 203 -10.47 -1.87 0.92
N LEU A 204 -10.44 -3.12 1.37
CA LEU A 204 -11.26 -4.20 0.85
C LEU A 204 -12.70 -3.94 1.29
N GLY A 205 -13.62 -3.88 0.33
CA GLY A 205 -15.05 -3.75 0.60
C GLY A 205 -15.71 -5.11 0.88
N PRO A 206 -17.02 -5.12 1.18
CA PRO A 206 -17.79 -6.34 1.32
C PRO A 206 -17.80 -7.15 0.01
N GLY A 207 -17.87 -8.49 0.12
CA GLY A 207 -17.97 -9.44 -0.99
C GLY A 207 -16.98 -10.62 -0.90
N ASP A 208 -17.00 -11.49 -1.91
CA ASP A 208 -16.36 -12.82 -1.92
C ASP A 208 -14.89 -12.85 -1.46
N ARG A 209 -14.13 -11.77 -1.71
CA ARG A 209 -12.73 -11.69 -1.28
C ARG A 209 -12.60 -11.57 0.24
N LEU A 210 -13.45 -10.75 0.85
CA LEU A 210 -13.48 -10.59 2.31
C LEU A 210 -14.05 -11.85 2.96
N ASP A 211 -15.13 -12.41 2.40
CA ASP A 211 -15.76 -13.63 2.91
C ASP A 211 -14.81 -14.84 2.79
N GLY A 212 -14.09 -14.95 1.68
CA GLY A 212 -13.07 -15.96 1.47
C GLY A 212 -11.88 -15.82 2.41
N LEU A 213 -11.50 -14.58 2.77
CA LEU A 213 -10.48 -14.30 3.78
C LEU A 213 -10.97 -14.73 5.17
N LEU A 214 -12.18 -14.32 5.56
CA LEU A 214 -12.82 -14.69 6.81
C LEU A 214 -12.90 -16.21 6.98
N ALA A 215 -13.44 -16.91 5.97
CA ALA A 215 -13.60 -18.36 5.99
C ALA A 215 -12.25 -19.11 6.06
N ARG A 216 -11.16 -18.52 5.57
CA ARG A 216 -9.82 -19.10 5.71
C ARG A 216 -9.26 -18.87 7.11
N LEU A 217 -9.33 -17.65 7.64
CA LEU A 217 -8.90 -17.33 9.01
C LEU A 217 -9.67 -18.17 10.05
N ALA A 218 -10.98 -18.33 9.84
CA ALA A 218 -11.82 -19.17 10.69
C ALA A 218 -11.45 -20.66 10.63
N ARG A 219 -10.98 -21.16 9.47
CA ARG A 219 -10.50 -22.55 9.34
C ARG A 219 -9.15 -22.76 10.00
N GLU A 220 -8.25 -21.80 9.92
CA GLU A 220 -6.91 -21.91 10.52
C GLU A 220 -6.97 -22.08 12.03
N ARG A 221 -7.93 -21.42 12.68
CA ARG A 221 -8.29 -21.65 14.09
C ARG A 221 -8.60 -23.12 14.42
N ILE A 222 -9.21 -23.87 13.50
CA ILE A 222 -9.70 -25.24 13.75
C ILE A 222 -8.55 -26.26 13.70
N VAL A 223 -7.44 -25.92 13.03
CA VAL A 223 -6.34 -26.86 12.73
C VAL A 223 -5.19 -26.77 13.74
N ALA A 224 -5.09 -25.68 14.49
CA ALA A 224 -4.03 -25.43 15.49
C ALA A 224 -4.50 -25.74 16.91
#